data_AF-A0A2H6N558-F1
#
_entry.id   AF-A0A2H6N558-F1
#
_cell.length_a   1.000
_cell.length_b   1.000
_cell.length_c   1.000
_cell.angle_alpha   90.00
_cell.angle_beta   90.00
_cell.angle_gamma   90.00
#
_symmetry.space_group_name_H-M   'P 1'
#
loop_
_entity.id
_entity.type
_entity.pdbx_description
1 polymer ?
#
loop_
_entity_poly.entity_id
_entity_poly.type
_entity_poly.pdbx_seq_one_letter_code
_entity_poly.pdbx_strand_id
1 'polypeptide(L)'
;RAVTLALHNFAHMIQGQNILILTDNIMTKAHINRQGGTHSITLMQETDRLCQWSEKNLSSIRAEHISGADNTQADWLSRTTIDQGEWKLHSQVFRDLSQKFGTPKID
;
A
#
# COMPACT_ATOMS: atom_id res chain seq x y z
N ARG A 1 6.88 -1.03 3.50
CA ARG A 1 6.98 0.38 4.00
C ARG A 1 5.71 1.02 4.58
N ALA A 2 4.60 1.22 3.83
CA ALA A 2 3.42 1.97 4.34
C ALA A 2 2.83 1.39 5.65
N VAL A 3 2.68 0.08 5.72
CA VAL A 3 2.21 -0.63 6.92
C VAL A 3 3.15 -0.40 8.11
N THR A 4 4.46 -0.45 7.90
CA THR A 4 5.46 -0.16 8.94
C THR A 4 5.27 1.23 9.52
N LEU A 5 5.08 2.24 8.68
CA LEU A 5 4.87 3.62 9.11
C LEU A 5 3.57 3.76 9.93
N ALA A 6 2.48 3.15 9.46
CA ALA A 6 1.22 3.14 10.19
C ALA A 6 1.39 2.51 11.58
N LEU A 7 1.99 1.32 11.67
CA LEU A 7 2.24 0.64 12.94
C LEU A 7 3.05 1.48 13.93
N HIS A 8 4.10 2.16 13.45
CA HIS A 8 4.91 3.03 14.31
C HIS A 8 4.15 4.28 14.76
N ASN A 9 3.38 4.91 13.86
CA ASN A 9 2.57 6.07 14.17
C ASN A 9 1.49 5.77 15.23
N PHE A 10 0.85 4.60 15.11
CA PHE A 10 -0.19 4.15 16.02
C PHE A 10 0.32 3.34 17.21
N ALA A 11 1.65 3.19 17.39
CA ALA A 11 2.26 2.25 18.33
C ALA A 11 1.66 2.29 19.74
N HIS A 12 1.45 3.49 20.28
CA HIS A 12 0.89 3.70 21.62
C HIS A 12 -0.58 3.26 21.76
N MET A 13 -1.34 3.22 20.68
CA MET A 13 -2.75 2.77 20.68
C MET A 13 -2.89 1.27 20.44
N ILE A 14 -1.93 0.67 19.72
CA ILE A 14 -2.03 -0.72 19.24
C ILE A 14 -1.19 -1.71 20.07
N GLN A 15 -0.46 -1.23 21.07
CA GLN A 15 0.41 -2.06 21.89
C GLN A 15 -0.40 -3.15 22.60
N GLY A 16 0.03 -4.41 22.46
CA GLY A 16 -0.62 -5.57 23.05
C GLY A 16 -1.98 -5.92 22.45
N GLN A 17 -2.29 -5.45 21.23
CA GLN A 17 -3.57 -5.69 20.57
C GLN A 17 -3.45 -6.65 19.39
N ASN A 18 -4.61 -7.18 18.96
CA ASN A 18 -4.74 -7.95 17.73
C ASN A 18 -5.02 -7.01 16.56
N ILE A 19 -4.11 -6.96 15.60
CA ILE A 19 -4.14 -5.97 14.52
C ILE A 19 -4.49 -6.63 13.18
N LEU A 20 -5.50 -6.06 12.52
CA LEU A 20 -5.88 -6.39 11.15
C LEU A 20 -5.46 -5.25 10.23
N ILE A 21 -4.60 -5.54 9.26
CA ILE A 21 -4.20 -4.62 8.20
C ILE A 21 -5.11 -4.84 6.99
N LEU A 22 -5.79 -3.79 6.54
CA LEU A 22 -6.53 -3.79 5.28
C LEU A 22 -5.67 -3.15 4.20
N THR A 23 -5.49 -3.82 3.07
CA THR A 23 -4.68 -3.35 1.95
C THR A 23 -5.25 -3.79 0.62
N ASP A 24 -5.14 -2.97 -0.41
CA ASP A 24 -5.40 -3.36 -1.80
C ASP A 24 -4.22 -4.10 -2.46
N ASN A 25 -3.05 -4.10 -1.81
CA ASN A 25 -1.85 -4.72 -2.33
C ASN A 25 -1.75 -6.19 -1.90
N ILE A 26 -2.10 -7.09 -2.82
CA ILE A 26 -2.06 -8.55 -2.61
C ILE A 26 -0.67 -9.05 -2.16
N MET A 27 0.40 -8.46 -2.68
CA MET A 27 1.77 -8.84 -2.29
C MET A 27 2.04 -8.45 -0.84
N THR A 28 1.65 -7.24 -0.42
CA THR A 28 1.78 -6.79 0.97
C THR A 28 1.02 -7.72 1.92
N LYS A 29 -0.22 -8.08 1.57
CA LYS A 29 -0.99 -9.08 2.32
C LYS A 29 -0.21 -10.40 2.46
N ALA A 30 0.28 -10.93 1.33
CA ALA A 30 0.99 -12.20 1.31
C ALA A 30 2.25 -12.17 2.17
N HIS A 31 3.03 -11.10 2.08
CA HIS A 31 4.25 -10.92 2.88
C HIS A 31 3.96 -10.86 4.38
N ILE A 32 2.93 -10.14 4.82
CA ILE A 32 2.55 -10.08 6.24
C ILE A 32 2.10 -11.45 6.74
N ASN A 33 1.16 -12.10 6.03
CA ASN A 33 0.58 -13.36 6.49
C ASN A 33 1.56 -14.54 6.43
N ARG A 34 2.55 -14.49 5.55
CA ARG A 34 3.58 -15.52 5.40
C ARG A 34 4.91 -15.14 6.06
N GLN A 35 4.99 -13.95 6.66
CA GLN A 35 6.20 -13.38 7.26
C GLN A 35 7.41 -13.35 6.32
N GLY A 36 7.16 -13.16 5.02
CA GLY A 36 8.20 -13.08 4.01
C GLY A 36 7.81 -13.67 2.65
N GLY A 37 8.76 -13.62 1.73
CA GLY A 37 8.68 -14.20 0.39
C GLY A 37 10.08 -14.36 -0.18
N THR A 38 10.22 -15.22 -1.20
CA THR A 38 11.53 -15.63 -1.74
C THR A 38 12.04 -14.79 -2.91
N HIS A 39 11.22 -13.84 -3.40
CA HIS A 39 11.50 -13.15 -4.66
C HIS A 39 12.42 -11.93 -4.55
N SER A 40 12.55 -11.31 -3.37
CA SER A 40 13.39 -10.11 -3.18
C SER A 40 13.96 -10.05 -1.77
N ILE A 41 15.29 -10.01 -1.68
CA ILE A 41 16.03 -9.91 -0.42
C ILE A 41 15.66 -8.62 0.33
N THR A 42 15.51 -7.51 -0.39
CA THR A 42 15.16 -6.22 0.22
C THR A 42 13.74 -6.26 0.82
N LEU A 43 12.76 -6.82 0.08
CA LEU A 43 11.41 -6.98 0.63
C LEU A 43 11.38 -7.95 1.81
N MET A 44 12.18 -9.01 1.75
CA MET A 44 12.31 -9.97 2.85
C MET A 44 12.85 -9.27 4.10
N GLN A 45 13.92 -8.49 3.99
CA GLN A 45 14.49 -7.74 5.11
C GLN A 45 13.50 -6.71 5.69
N GLU A 46 12.72 -6.03 4.84
CA GLU A 46 11.65 -5.15 5.34
C GLU A 46 10.56 -5.93 6.09
N THR A 47 10.17 -7.09 5.57
CA THR A 47 9.14 -7.92 6.18
C THR A 47 9.62 -8.48 7.52
N ASP A 48 10.86 -8.96 7.59
CA ASP A 48 11.48 -9.47 8.80
C ASP A 48 11.52 -8.40 9.91
N ARG A 49 11.95 -7.17 9.58
CA ARG A 49 11.92 -6.06 10.54
C ARG A 49 10.51 -5.74 11.03
N LEU A 50 9.52 -5.79 10.14
CA LEU A 50 8.11 -5.58 10.51
C LEU A 50 7.60 -6.70 11.44
N CYS A 51 7.94 -7.96 11.14
CA CYS A 51 7.56 -9.11 11.96
C CYS A 51 8.19 -9.04 13.35
N GLN A 52 9.49 -8.81 13.44
CA GLN A 52 10.20 -8.67 14.72
C GLN A 52 9.66 -7.53 15.58
N TRP A 53 9.32 -6.40 14.94
CA TRP A 53 8.67 -5.30 15.66
C TRP A 53 7.27 -5.71 16.13
N SER A 54 6.50 -6.37 15.29
CA SER A 54 5.12 -6.79 15.60
C SER A 54 5.08 -7.81 16.73
N GLU A 55 5.98 -8.79 16.75
CA GLU A 55 6.08 -9.81 17.80
C GLU A 55 6.36 -9.21 19.18
N LYS A 56 7.15 -8.13 19.23
CA LYS A 56 7.48 -7.45 20.49
C LYS A 56 6.38 -6.53 21.00
N ASN A 57 5.54 -6.01 20.10
CA ASN A 57 4.63 -4.91 20.42
C ASN A 57 3.15 -5.29 20.32
N LEU A 58 2.78 -6.34 19.60
CA LEU A 58 1.38 -6.72 19.30
C LEU A 58 1.08 -8.13 19.80
N SER A 59 -0.19 -8.43 20.06
CA SER A 59 -0.61 -9.81 20.35
C SER A 59 -0.71 -10.66 19.09
N SER A 60 -1.19 -10.07 17.99
CA SER A 60 -1.18 -10.70 16.68
C SER A 60 -1.26 -9.65 15.57
N ILE A 61 -0.82 -10.03 14.38
CA ILE A 61 -0.98 -9.22 13.18
C ILE A 61 -1.38 -10.12 12.01
N ARG A 62 -2.37 -9.68 11.23
CA ARG A 62 -2.76 -10.33 9.96
C ARG A 62 -3.19 -9.28 8.94
N ALA A 63 -3.16 -9.64 7.67
CA ALA A 63 -3.58 -8.77 6.58
C ALA A 63 -4.72 -9.38 5.76
N GLU A 64 -5.65 -8.53 5.33
CA GLU A 64 -6.73 -8.86 4.41
C GLU A 64 -6.72 -7.92 3.20
N HIS A 65 -7.17 -8.47 2.07
CA HIS A 65 -7.24 -7.72 0.83
C HIS A 65 -8.60 -7.02 0.74
N ILE A 66 -8.59 -5.72 0.47
CA ILE A 66 -9.79 -4.93 0.14
C ILE A 66 -9.69 -4.40 -1.28
N SER A 67 -10.83 -4.04 -1.90
CA SER A 67 -10.78 -3.46 -3.24
C SER A 67 -10.16 -2.06 -3.22
N GLY A 68 -9.58 -1.62 -4.32
CA GLY A 68 -9.09 -0.23 -4.44
C GLY A 68 -10.18 0.82 -4.23
N ALA A 69 -11.45 0.48 -4.53
CA ALA A 69 -12.59 1.35 -4.25
C ALA A 69 -12.82 1.54 -2.74
N ASP A 70 -12.55 0.51 -1.94
CA ASP A 70 -12.63 0.57 -0.48
C ASP A 70 -11.36 1.18 0.16
N ASN A 71 -10.23 1.17 -0.56
CA ASN A 71 -8.96 1.74 -0.11
C ASN A 71 -8.75 3.22 -0.50
N THR A 72 -9.78 3.87 -1.03
CA THR A 72 -9.71 5.24 -1.59
C THR A 72 -9.12 6.28 -0.63
N GLN A 73 -9.40 6.18 0.67
CA GLN A 73 -8.86 7.12 1.66
C GLN A 73 -7.34 7.00 1.82
N ALA A 74 -6.83 5.76 1.93
CA ALA A 74 -5.40 5.51 2.07
C ALA A 74 -4.66 5.88 0.78
N ASP A 75 -5.23 5.55 -0.37
CA ASP A 75 -4.71 5.94 -1.68
C ASP A 75 -4.61 7.46 -1.80
N TRP A 76 -5.68 8.18 -1.48
CA TRP A 76 -5.70 9.64 -1.56
C TRP A 76 -4.67 10.28 -0.63
N LEU A 77 -4.57 9.81 0.61
CA LEU A 77 -3.56 10.29 1.56
C LEU A 77 -2.13 9.99 1.09
N SER A 78 -1.88 8.82 0.51
CA SER A 78 -0.53 8.47 0.00
C SER A 78 -0.11 9.33 -1.21
N ARG A 79 -1.09 9.81 -2.01
CA ARG A 79 -0.86 10.71 -3.16
C ARG A 79 -0.64 12.17 -2.79
N THR A 80 -0.75 12.54 -1.50
CA THR A 80 -0.53 13.92 -1.05
C THR A 80 0.95 14.33 -1.19
N THR A 81 1.87 13.37 -1.13
CA THR A 81 3.24 13.51 -1.64
C THR A 81 3.25 13.11 -3.12
N ILE A 82 3.29 14.09 -4.02
CA ILE A 82 3.35 13.85 -5.47
C ILE A 82 4.64 13.08 -5.79
N ASP A 83 4.50 11.80 -6.10
CA ASP A 83 5.58 11.02 -6.68
C ASP A 83 5.75 11.44 -8.14
N GLN A 84 6.91 12.00 -8.50
CA GLN A 84 7.17 12.49 -9.86
C GLN A 84 7.25 11.36 -10.91
N GLY A 85 7.12 10.09 -10.52
CA GLY A 85 7.00 8.95 -11.44
C GLY A 85 5.56 8.62 -11.86
N GLU A 86 4.54 9.12 -11.17
CA GLU A 86 3.12 8.74 -11.33
C GLU A 86 2.32 9.83 -12.08
N TRP A 87 2.88 10.41 -13.14
CA TRP A 87 2.14 11.36 -13.97
C TRP A 87 1.10 10.63 -14.79
N LYS A 88 -0.16 10.95 -14.52
CA LYS A 88 -1.28 10.58 -15.39
C LYS A 88 -1.84 11.84 -16.04
N LEU A 89 -2.16 11.74 -17.33
CA LEU A 89 -2.88 12.77 -18.05
C LEU A 89 -4.21 13.06 -17.33
N HIS A 90 -4.47 14.35 -17.07
CA HIS A 90 -5.73 14.78 -16.47
C HIS A 90 -6.88 14.28 -17.35
N SER A 91 -7.72 13.42 -16.80
CA SER A 91 -8.70 12.62 -17.57
C SER A 91 -9.68 13.49 -18.35
N GLN A 92 -10.09 14.64 -17.79
CA GLN A 92 -10.96 15.57 -18.50
C GLN A 92 -10.27 16.23 -19.70
N VAL A 93 -9.09 16.84 -19.49
CA VAL A 93 -8.29 17.45 -20.56
C VAL A 93 -7.97 16.43 -21.65
N PHE A 94 -7.62 15.19 -21.27
CA PHE A 94 -7.36 14.12 -22.22
C PHE A 94 -8.60 13.75 -23.05
N ARG A 95 -9.78 13.70 -22.44
CA ARG A 95 -11.05 13.48 -23.16
C ARG A 95 -11.36 14.62 -24.13
N ASP A 96 -11.22 15.86 -23.67
CA ASP A 96 -11.52 17.05 -24.49
C ASP A 96 -10.58 17.09 -25.71
N LEU A 97 -9.29 16.78 -25.51
CA LEU A 97 -8.31 16.66 -26.59
C LEU A 97 -8.62 15.48 -27.53
N SER A 98 -9.00 14.32 -27.00
CA SER A 98 -9.35 13.14 -27.81
C SER A 98 -10.63 13.37 -28.63
N GLN A 99 -11.59 14.13 -28.11
CA GLN A 99 -12.78 14.53 -28.89
C GLN A 99 -12.42 15.48 -30.03
N LYS A 100 -11.48 16.39 -29.80
CA LYS A 100 -11.06 17.39 -30.79
C LYS A 100 -10.13 16.83 -31.87
N PHE A 101 -9.24 15.92 -31.50
CA PHE A 101 -8.14 15.46 -32.37
C PHE A 101 -8.20 13.95 -32.69
N GLY A 102 -9.20 13.23 -32.18
CA GLY A 102 -9.32 11.78 -32.32
C GLY A 102 -8.59 11.01 -31.21
N THR A 103 -8.99 9.75 -31.01
CA THR A 103 -8.37 8.87 -30.00
C THR A 103 -6.96 8.48 -30.42
N PRO A 104 -5.91 8.81 -29.63
CA PRO A 104 -4.55 8.44 -29.97
C PRO A 104 -4.37 6.91 -29.90
N LYS A 105 -3.64 6.35 -30.86
CA LYS A 105 -3.12 4.98 -30.80
C LYS A 105 -1.72 5.02 -30.17
N ILE A 106 -1.50 4.16 -29.19
CA ILE A 106 -0.18 3.92 -28.60
C ILE A 106 0.45 2.76 -29.39
N ASP A 107 1.71 2.91 -29.77
CA ASP A 107 2.54 1.92 -30.46
C ASP A 107 3.18 0.89 -29.51
#